data_AF-A0A2N5MZQ0-F1
#
_entry.id   AF-A0A2N5MZQ0-F1
#
_cell.length_a   1.000
_cell.length_b   1.000
_cell.length_c   1.000
_cell.angle_alpha   90.00
_cell.angle_beta   90.00
_cell.angle_gamma   90.00
#
_symmetry.space_group_name_H-M   'P 1'
#
loop_
_entity.id
_entity.type
_entity.pdbx_description
1 polymer ?
#
loop_
_entity_poly.entity_id
_entity_poly.type
_entity_poly.pdbx_seq_one_letter_code
_entity_poly.pdbx_strand_id
1 'polypeptide(L)'
;MLRRVNEEQGFTLLEIMASIVILSVVALTLSGFFVQAMSYSKQNQSKTIAVHLARNALASIQKEPFVPLRDYLAVPDAGGSYAVLDGSRCESDCADYAELVRDPAVLLHVLRPEVNGVAYVVRISYQPELTPYLDIGPDAEDEGRSAAAGGAEALSAYLLPVQVEVAAETGGRSDSVRVEGYLTDETIR
;
A
#
# COMPACT_ATOMS: atom_id res chain seq x y z
N MET A 1 20.78 -79.38 4.32
CA MET A 1 19.62 -78.52 4.59
C MET A 1 20.05 -77.45 5.60
N LEU A 2 20.53 -76.29 5.13
CA LEU A 2 21.01 -75.22 6.02
C LEU A 2 19.82 -74.32 6.38
N ARG A 3 19.33 -74.48 7.60
CA ARG A 3 18.25 -73.68 8.17
C ARG A 3 18.86 -72.37 8.67
N ARG A 4 18.69 -71.28 7.91
CA ARG A 4 18.94 -69.93 8.43
C ARG A 4 17.91 -69.67 9.53
N VAL A 5 18.39 -69.51 10.76
CA VAL A 5 17.59 -68.95 11.84
C VAL A 5 17.60 -67.45 11.61
N ASN A 6 16.44 -66.86 11.32
CA ASN A 6 16.25 -65.41 11.35
C ASN A 6 16.51 -64.96 12.79
N GLU A 7 17.59 -64.20 13.01
CA GLU A 7 17.78 -63.45 14.24
C GLU A 7 16.86 -62.23 14.21
N GLU A 8 15.66 -62.37 14.77
CA GLU A 8 14.74 -61.25 15.03
C GLU A 8 15.29 -60.43 16.21
N GLN A 9 16.35 -59.64 15.98
CA GLN A 9 16.85 -58.67 16.97
C GLN A 9 15.88 -57.48 17.02
N GLY A 10 15.01 -57.46 18.03
CA GLY A 10 14.14 -56.32 18.32
C GLY A 10 14.93 -55.11 18.85
N PHE A 11 14.38 -53.91 18.65
CA PHE A 11 14.99 -52.68 19.16
C PHE A 11 15.06 -52.66 20.69
N THR A 12 16.17 -52.15 21.23
CA THR A 12 16.29 -51.94 22.67
C THR A 12 15.49 -50.72 23.12
N LEU A 13 15.05 -50.71 24.38
CA LEU A 13 14.31 -49.57 24.95
C LEU A 13 15.14 -48.26 24.89
N LEU A 14 16.46 -48.37 25.09
CA LEU A 14 17.39 -47.26 24.97
C LEU A 14 17.38 -46.64 23.57
N GLU A 15 17.37 -47.48 22.54
CA GLU A 15 17.38 -47.05 21.14
C GLU A 15 16.08 -46.33 20.76
N ILE A 16 14.93 -46.87 21.19
CA ILE A 16 13.64 -46.21 21.00
C ILE A 16 13.59 -44.85 21.73
N MET A 17 14.08 -44.78 22.97
CA MET A 17 14.16 -43.50 23.69
C MET A 17 15.06 -42.50 22.96
N ALA A 18 16.24 -42.93 22.50
CA ALA A 18 17.15 -42.06 21.76
C ALA A 18 16.52 -41.55 20.47
N SER A 19 15.83 -42.39 19.70
CA SER A 19 15.11 -41.99 18.49
C SER A 19 14.00 -40.98 18.77
N ILE A 20 13.22 -41.16 19.83
CA ILE A 20 12.15 -40.23 20.20
C ILE A 20 12.75 -38.87 20.63
N VAL A 21 13.84 -38.87 21.40
CA VAL A 21 14.52 -37.63 21.81
C VAL A 21 15.03 -36.88 20.58
N ILE A 22 15.73 -37.55 19.66
CA ILE A 22 16.22 -36.91 18.43
C ILE A 22 15.05 -36.38 17.60
N LEU A 23 14.00 -37.18 17.41
CA LEU A 23 12.80 -36.75 16.68
C LEU A 23 12.14 -35.53 17.32
N SER A 24 12.06 -35.49 18.65
CA SER A 24 11.45 -34.37 19.38
C SER A 24 12.23 -33.07 19.19
N VAL A 25 13.57 -33.12 19.23
CA VAL A 25 14.42 -31.95 18.99
C VAL A 25 14.20 -31.43 17.57
N VAL A 26 14.20 -32.32 16.57
CA VAL A 26 13.95 -31.94 15.17
C VAL A 26 12.53 -31.39 14.97
N ALA A 27 11.52 -31.99 15.59
CA ALA A 27 10.14 -31.52 15.49
C ALA A 27 9.96 -30.11 16.08
N LEU A 28 10.59 -29.82 17.23
CA LEU A 28 10.53 -28.51 17.86
C LEU A 28 11.23 -27.44 17.02
N THR A 29 12.40 -27.74 16.45
CA THR A 29 13.11 -26.77 15.60
C THR A 29 12.31 -26.46 14.33
N LEU A 30 11.77 -27.49 13.65
CA LEU A 30 10.92 -27.30 12.47
C LEU A 30 9.64 -26.51 12.80
N SER A 31 9.01 -26.77 13.94
CA SER A 31 7.83 -26.02 14.39
C SER A 31 8.14 -24.52 14.54
N GLY A 32 9.31 -24.16 15.08
CA GLY A 32 9.76 -22.78 15.15
C GLY A 32 9.86 -22.10 13.78
N PHE A 33 10.43 -22.81 12.78
CA PHE A 33 10.47 -22.31 11.40
C PHE A 33 9.08 -22.12 10.80
N PHE A 34 8.14 -23.03 11.06
CA PHE A 34 6.76 -22.90 10.57
C PHE A 34 6.05 -21.67 11.13
N VAL A 35 6.20 -21.39 12.43
CA VAL A 35 5.60 -20.20 13.06
C VAL A 35 6.14 -18.93 12.40
N GLN A 36 7.46 -18.87 12.18
CA GLN A 36 8.07 -17.72 11.53
C GLN A 36 7.60 -17.54 10.08
N ALA A 37 7.56 -18.63 9.30
CA ALA A 37 7.08 -18.61 7.92
C ALA A 37 5.61 -18.17 7.83
N MET A 38 4.76 -18.64 8.75
CA MET A 38 3.36 -18.23 8.83
C MET A 38 3.21 -16.75 9.16
N SER A 39 4.02 -16.23 10.09
CA SER A 39 4.05 -14.79 10.42
C SER A 39 4.41 -13.93 9.20
N TYR A 40 5.47 -14.30 8.47
CA TYR A 40 5.84 -13.61 7.23
C TYR A 40 4.76 -13.69 6.15
N SER A 41 4.10 -14.85 6.01
CA SER A 41 3.00 -15.01 5.07
C SER A 41 1.84 -14.06 5.39
N LYS A 42 1.45 -13.96 6.66
CA LYS A 42 0.41 -13.03 7.13
C LYS A 42 0.79 -11.57 6.84
N GLN A 43 2.04 -11.20 7.10
CA GLN A 43 2.52 -9.84 6.80
C GLN A 43 2.49 -9.53 5.30
N ASN A 44 2.93 -10.47 4.47
CA ASN A 44 2.95 -10.28 3.02
C ASN A 44 1.52 -10.22 2.43
N GLN A 45 0.58 -10.98 2.99
CA GLN A 45 -0.84 -10.86 2.65
C GLN A 45 -1.38 -9.47 3.00
N SER A 46 -1.10 -8.97 4.21
CA SER A 46 -1.49 -7.61 4.63
C SER A 46 -0.98 -6.54 3.67
N LYS A 47 0.31 -6.62 3.29
CA LYS A 47 0.90 -5.69 2.31
C LYS A 47 0.25 -5.79 0.94
N THR A 48 -0.06 -6.99 0.47
CA THR A 48 -0.75 -7.18 -0.82
C THR A 48 -2.12 -6.51 -0.81
N ILE A 49 -2.90 -6.71 0.26
CA ILE A 49 -4.19 -6.03 0.47
C ILE A 49 -4.00 -4.51 0.47
N ALA A 50 -3.03 -3.99 1.22
CA ALA A 50 -2.75 -2.57 1.30
C ALA A 50 -2.39 -1.94 -0.07
N VAL A 51 -1.61 -2.62 -0.91
CA VAL A 51 -1.34 -2.17 -2.31
C VAL A 51 -2.64 -2.06 -3.12
N HIS A 52 -3.51 -3.08 -3.03
CA HIS A 52 -4.77 -3.08 -3.76
C HIS A 52 -5.72 -1.98 -3.28
N LEU A 53 -5.79 -1.78 -1.96
CA LEU A 53 -6.55 -0.68 -1.36
C LEU A 53 -6.01 0.68 -1.81
N ALA A 54 -4.69 0.88 -1.82
CA ALA A 54 -4.08 2.14 -2.25
C ALA A 54 -4.43 2.47 -3.71
N ARG A 55 -4.34 1.47 -4.61
CA ARG A 55 -4.72 1.61 -6.02
C ARG A 55 -6.21 1.88 -6.20
N ASN A 56 -7.06 1.20 -5.42
CA ASN A 56 -8.50 1.42 -5.46
C ASN A 56 -8.87 2.83 -4.96
N ALA A 57 -8.22 3.28 -3.89
CA ALA A 57 -8.40 4.62 -3.36
C ALA A 57 -7.99 5.68 -4.38
N LEU A 58 -6.82 5.52 -5.01
CA LEU A 58 -6.38 6.41 -6.09
C LEU A 58 -7.40 6.47 -7.24
N ALA A 59 -7.87 5.31 -7.71
CA ALA A 59 -8.86 5.24 -8.79
C ALA A 59 -10.24 5.78 -8.40
N SER A 60 -10.55 5.80 -7.10
CA SER A 60 -11.80 6.38 -6.59
C SER A 60 -11.70 7.90 -6.52
N ILE A 61 -10.59 8.42 -5.98
CA ILE A 61 -10.33 9.87 -5.87
C ILE A 61 -10.15 10.51 -7.24
N GLN A 62 -9.62 9.80 -8.23
CA GLN A 62 -9.56 10.30 -9.63
C GLN A 62 -10.94 10.63 -10.22
N LYS A 63 -12.03 10.06 -9.68
CA LYS A 63 -13.39 10.36 -10.14
C LYS A 63 -13.99 11.59 -9.45
N GLU A 64 -13.36 12.08 -8.40
CA GLU A 64 -13.82 13.26 -7.67
C GLU A 64 -13.41 14.55 -8.40
N PRO A 65 -14.02 15.70 -8.05
CA PRO A 65 -13.71 16.97 -8.68
C PRO A 65 -12.21 17.33 -8.52
N PHE A 66 -11.51 17.49 -9.64
CA PHE A 66 -10.05 17.71 -9.64
C PHE A 66 -9.64 19.03 -8.98
N VAL A 67 -10.33 20.13 -9.31
CA VAL A 67 -9.95 21.48 -8.84
C VAL A 67 -10.01 21.60 -7.31
N PRO A 68 -11.10 21.23 -6.61
CA PRO A 68 -11.14 21.24 -5.14
C PRO A 68 -10.04 20.38 -4.50
N LEU A 69 -9.79 19.20 -5.05
CA LEU A 69 -8.74 18.29 -4.55
C LEU A 69 -7.34 18.86 -4.72
N ARG A 70 -7.05 19.44 -5.89
CA ARG A 70 -5.77 20.10 -6.16
C ARG A 70 -5.57 21.27 -5.22
N ASP A 71 -6.56 22.14 -5.07
CA ASP A 71 -6.44 23.33 -4.23
C ASP A 71 -6.28 22.95 -2.75
N TYR A 72 -6.89 21.86 -2.31
CA TYR A 72 -6.69 21.32 -0.97
C TYR A 72 -5.28 20.73 -0.77
N LEU A 73 -4.83 19.86 -1.68
CA LEU A 73 -3.59 19.09 -1.51
C LEU A 73 -2.32 19.85 -1.88
N ALA A 74 -2.39 20.68 -2.93
CA ALA A 74 -1.22 21.27 -3.59
C ALA A 74 -0.94 22.72 -3.18
N VAL A 75 -1.82 23.33 -2.38
CA VAL A 75 -1.60 24.67 -1.82
C VAL A 75 -0.97 24.51 -0.44
N PRO A 76 0.27 24.97 -0.23
CA PRO A 76 0.90 24.92 1.08
C PRO A 76 0.24 25.92 2.04
N ASP A 77 0.18 25.56 3.32
CA ASP A 77 -0.21 26.47 4.38
C ASP A 77 0.85 27.58 4.58
N ALA A 78 0.58 28.52 5.49
CA ALA A 78 1.51 29.60 5.81
C ALA A 78 2.88 29.12 6.33
N GLY A 79 2.97 27.86 6.77
CA GLY A 79 4.20 27.20 7.21
C GLY A 79 4.90 26.39 6.12
N GLY A 80 4.38 26.38 4.89
CA GLY A 80 4.95 25.61 3.77
C GLY A 80 4.58 24.11 3.79
N SER A 81 3.62 23.69 4.62
CA SER A 81 3.17 22.29 4.68
C SER A 81 1.95 22.06 3.79
N TYR A 82 1.93 20.93 3.10
CA TYR A 82 0.81 20.52 2.25
C TYR A 82 -0.23 19.74 3.05
N ALA A 83 -1.51 19.88 2.67
CA ALA A 83 -2.58 19.12 3.30
C ALA A 83 -2.50 17.62 2.93
N VAL A 84 -3.14 16.81 3.77
CA VAL A 84 -3.23 15.36 3.59
C VAL A 84 -4.69 14.95 3.78
N LEU A 85 -5.24 14.23 2.81
CA LEU A 85 -6.48 13.49 3.01
C LEU A 85 -6.16 12.30 3.88
N ASP A 86 -6.62 12.32 5.12
CA ASP A 86 -6.21 11.41 6.17
C ASP A 86 -7.43 10.68 6.69
N GLY A 87 -7.54 9.39 6.37
CA GLY A 87 -8.67 8.57 6.81
C GLY A 87 -8.83 8.55 8.32
N SER A 88 -7.79 8.76 9.12
CA SER A 88 -7.92 8.82 10.57
C SER A 88 -8.78 10.00 11.07
N ARG A 89 -9.01 11.03 10.23
CA ARG A 89 -9.93 12.13 10.52
C ARG A 89 -11.38 11.81 10.18
N CYS A 90 -11.63 10.73 9.44
CA CYS A 90 -12.97 10.25 9.15
C CYS A 90 -13.41 9.27 10.25
N GLU A 91 -13.97 9.75 11.36
CA GLU A 91 -14.42 8.85 12.43
C GLU A 91 -15.65 8.03 12.03
N SER A 92 -16.79 8.69 11.85
CA SER A 92 -18.07 8.09 11.44
C SER A 92 -18.61 8.68 10.14
N ASP A 93 -18.09 9.83 9.74
CA ASP A 93 -18.27 10.47 8.46
C ASP A 93 -16.95 11.14 8.05
N CYS A 94 -16.85 11.56 6.79
CA CYS A 94 -15.74 12.39 6.29
C CYS A 94 -16.21 13.84 6.10
N ALA A 95 -16.91 14.42 7.09
CA ALA A 95 -17.50 15.75 6.95
C ALA A 95 -16.45 16.85 6.67
N ASP A 96 -15.24 16.72 7.21
CA ASP A 96 -14.10 17.61 6.95
C ASP A 96 -13.72 17.72 5.46
N TYR A 97 -14.12 16.74 4.66
CA TYR A 97 -13.81 16.65 3.24
C TYR A 97 -15.04 16.87 2.35
N ALA A 98 -16.17 17.31 2.92
CA ALA A 98 -17.43 17.36 2.19
C ALA A 98 -17.44 18.33 0.99
N GLU A 99 -16.60 19.36 1.01
CA GLU A 99 -16.44 20.30 -0.11
C GLU A 99 -15.51 19.77 -1.21
N LEU A 100 -14.73 18.73 -0.93
CA LEU A 100 -13.72 18.18 -1.83
C LEU A 100 -14.27 17.07 -2.74
N VAL A 101 -15.33 16.41 -2.31
CA VAL A 101 -15.88 15.21 -2.95
C VAL A 101 -17.38 15.31 -3.15
N ARG A 102 -17.92 14.53 -4.09
CA ARG A 102 -19.36 14.51 -4.38
C ARG A 102 -20.16 13.82 -3.27
N ASP A 103 -19.58 12.78 -2.67
CA ASP A 103 -20.23 11.98 -1.63
C ASP A 103 -19.24 11.63 -0.50
N PRO A 104 -19.34 12.29 0.67
CA PRO A 104 -18.47 12.02 1.82
C PRO A 104 -18.63 10.62 2.40
N ALA A 105 -19.79 9.97 2.22
CA ALA A 105 -20.02 8.61 2.71
C ALA A 105 -19.24 7.58 1.87
N VAL A 106 -19.13 7.80 0.56
CA VAL A 106 -18.26 6.99 -0.30
C VAL A 106 -16.79 7.19 0.08
N LEU A 107 -16.40 8.44 0.35
CA LEU A 107 -15.03 8.76 0.77
C LEU A 107 -14.64 8.05 2.08
N LEU A 108 -15.56 7.89 3.03
CA LEU A 108 -15.31 7.11 4.25
C LEU A 108 -14.88 5.68 3.94
N HIS A 109 -15.58 4.99 3.03
CA HIS A 109 -15.23 3.62 2.66
C HIS A 109 -13.93 3.53 1.85
N VAL A 110 -13.56 4.61 1.16
CA VAL A 110 -12.28 4.73 0.45
C VAL A 110 -11.13 4.96 1.43
N LEU A 111 -11.32 5.84 2.41
CA LEU A 111 -10.26 6.24 3.33
C LEU A 111 -10.13 5.34 4.57
N ARG A 112 -11.20 4.63 4.96
CA ARG A 112 -11.22 3.64 6.03
C ARG A 112 -11.88 2.32 5.60
N PRO A 113 -11.28 1.60 4.65
CA PRO A 113 -11.83 0.32 4.21
C PRO A 113 -11.63 -0.76 5.28
N GLU A 114 -12.60 -1.68 5.38
CA GLU A 114 -12.50 -2.89 6.19
C GLU A 114 -12.41 -4.12 5.27
N VAL A 115 -11.35 -4.91 5.44
CA VAL A 115 -11.15 -6.15 4.68
C VAL A 115 -10.93 -7.29 5.66
N ASN A 116 -11.82 -8.28 5.64
CA ASN A 116 -11.75 -9.46 6.52
C ASN A 116 -11.69 -9.12 8.02
N GLY A 117 -12.45 -8.10 8.47
CA GLY A 117 -12.45 -7.69 9.88
C GLY A 117 -11.24 -6.85 10.30
N VAL A 118 -10.38 -6.47 9.35
CA VAL A 118 -9.23 -5.59 9.60
C VAL A 118 -9.54 -4.21 9.00
N ALA A 119 -9.56 -3.19 9.86
CA ALA A 119 -9.68 -1.81 9.45
C ALA A 119 -8.33 -1.26 8.99
N TYR A 120 -8.34 -0.56 7.86
CA TYR A 120 -7.20 0.13 7.29
C TYR A 120 -7.47 1.63 7.27
N VAL A 121 -6.40 2.42 7.32
CA VAL A 121 -6.44 3.87 7.11
C VAL A 121 -5.62 4.19 5.88
N VAL A 122 -6.22 4.97 4.99
CA VAL A 122 -5.59 5.51 3.79
C VAL A 122 -5.25 6.98 4.02
N ARG A 123 -4.05 7.37 3.58
CA ARG A 123 -3.57 8.75 3.58
C ARG A 123 -3.15 9.11 2.17
N ILE A 124 -3.57 10.27 1.67
CA ILE A 124 -3.21 10.77 0.34
C ILE A 124 -2.53 12.12 0.51
N SER A 125 -1.29 12.21 0.04
CA SER A 125 -0.46 13.42 0.14
C SER A 125 0.08 13.82 -1.23
N TYR A 126 0.17 15.12 -1.48
CA TYR A 126 0.82 15.67 -2.66
C TYR A 126 2.34 15.47 -2.61
N GLN A 127 2.96 15.27 -3.78
CA GLN A 127 4.41 15.10 -3.95
C GLN A 127 4.99 16.28 -4.74
N PRO A 128 5.36 17.41 -4.08
CA PRO A 128 5.84 18.61 -4.75
C PRO A 128 7.10 18.36 -5.58
N GLU A 129 7.95 17.43 -5.17
CA GLU A 129 9.22 17.10 -5.85
C GLU A 129 9.01 16.52 -7.26
N LEU A 130 7.83 15.98 -7.55
CA LEU A 130 7.51 15.41 -8.86
C LEU A 130 6.95 16.45 -9.84
N THR A 131 6.56 17.62 -9.35
CA THR A 131 5.93 18.67 -10.18
C THR A 131 6.87 19.26 -11.23
N PRO A 132 8.17 19.52 -10.96
CA PRO A 132 9.10 20.00 -11.98
C PRO A 132 9.22 19.07 -13.18
N TYR A 133 8.99 17.76 -13.02
CA TYR A 133 9.02 16.80 -14.13
C TYR A 133 7.78 16.88 -15.04
N LEU A 134 6.69 17.48 -14.56
CA LEU A 134 5.47 17.72 -15.33
C LEU A 134 5.54 19.01 -16.16
N ASP A 135 6.49 19.88 -15.87
CA ASP A 135 6.74 21.13 -16.60
C ASP A 135 7.77 20.95 -17.74
N ILE A 136 8.31 19.74 -17.91
CA ILE A 136 9.29 19.42 -18.97
C ILE A 136 8.55 19.13 -20.27
N GLY A 137 8.49 20.14 -21.15
CA GLY A 137 8.10 19.97 -22.56
C GLY A 137 9.17 19.20 -23.37
N PRO A 138 8.88 18.79 -24.63
CA PRO A 138 9.76 17.92 -25.43
C PRO A 138 11.14 18.50 -25.78
N ASP A 139 11.41 19.77 -25.47
CA ASP A 139 12.52 20.53 -26.06
C ASP A 139 13.48 21.11 -25.00
N ALA A 140 13.88 20.33 -23.99
CA ALA A 140 14.94 20.77 -23.06
C ALA A 140 16.38 20.61 -23.61
N GLU A 141 16.54 20.14 -24.86
CA GLU A 141 17.87 19.99 -25.49
C GLU A 141 17.99 20.51 -26.94
N ASP A 142 16.95 21.06 -27.58
CA ASP A 142 17.05 21.50 -29.00
C ASP A 142 16.91 23.03 -29.14
N GLU A 143 18.05 23.72 -29.11
CA GLU A 143 18.17 25.13 -29.50
C GLU A 143 17.76 25.28 -30.97
N GLY A 144 16.52 25.71 -31.25
CA GLY A 144 16.22 26.31 -32.56
C GLY A 144 14.87 26.05 -33.21
N ARG A 145 13.85 25.51 -32.52
CA ARG A 145 12.49 25.47 -33.07
C ARG A 145 11.48 26.18 -32.18
N SER A 146 11.17 27.41 -32.55
CA SER A 146 9.91 28.07 -32.23
C SER A 146 8.75 27.24 -32.80
N ALA A 147 8.23 26.31 -32.00
CA ALA A 147 6.99 25.61 -32.28
C ALA A 147 5.85 26.26 -31.46
N ALA A 148 4.97 26.94 -32.17
CA ALA A 148 3.58 27.26 -31.86
C ALA A 148 3.18 27.39 -30.37
N ALA A 149 2.95 28.64 -29.96
CA ALA A 149 2.07 28.96 -28.85
C ALA A 149 0.71 28.25 -29.02
N GLY A 150 0.40 27.29 -28.15
CA GLY A 150 -0.95 26.69 -28.06
C GLY A 150 -1.07 25.21 -27.70
N GLY A 151 0.02 24.44 -27.51
CA GLY A 151 -0.06 22.98 -27.34
C GLY A 151 0.49 22.38 -26.04
N ALA A 152 1.17 23.16 -25.22
CA ALA A 152 1.76 22.69 -23.96
C ALA A 152 1.41 23.66 -22.83
N GLU A 153 0.13 23.70 -22.46
CA GLU A 153 -0.17 24.06 -21.07
C GLU A 153 0.57 23.03 -20.20
N ALA A 154 1.38 23.52 -19.26
CA ALA A 154 2.20 22.69 -18.40
C ALA A 154 1.35 21.54 -17.84
N LEU A 155 1.80 20.28 -17.99
CA LEU A 155 1.02 19.12 -17.56
C LEU A 155 0.69 19.18 -16.06
N SER A 156 1.45 19.96 -15.29
CA SER A 156 1.19 20.32 -13.90
C SER A 156 -0.17 21.00 -13.66
N ALA A 157 -0.77 21.63 -14.68
CA ALA A 157 -2.13 22.17 -14.59
C ALA A 157 -3.20 21.08 -14.50
N TYR A 158 -2.90 19.89 -15.03
CA TYR A 158 -3.87 18.81 -15.24
C TYR A 158 -3.50 17.50 -14.53
N LEU A 159 -2.26 17.38 -14.06
CA LEU A 159 -1.73 16.22 -13.34
C LEU A 159 -1.25 16.65 -11.96
N LEU A 160 -1.77 16.00 -10.93
CA LEU A 160 -1.33 16.19 -9.56
C LEU A 160 -0.62 14.94 -9.05
N PRO A 161 0.71 14.96 -8.86
CA PRO A 161 1.44 13.81 -8.32
C PRO A 161 1.09 13.60 -6.85
N VAL A 162 0.62 12.40 -6.51
CA VAL A 162 0.20 12.04 -5.15
C VAL A 162 0.83 10.72 -4.71
N GLN A 163 0.98 10.58 -3.41
CA GLN A 163 1.36 9.34 -2.76
C GLN A 163 0.20 8.88 -1.89
N VAL A 164 -0.16 7.61 -2.02
CA VAL A 164 -1.17 6.94 -1.21
C VAL A 164 -0.48 6.01 -0.23
N GLU A 165 -0.59 6.29 1.06
CA GLU A 165 -0.11 5.42 2.14
C GLU A 165 -1.29 4.67 2.75
N VAL A 166 -1.16 3.36 2.93
CA VAL A 166 -2.19 2.51 3.56
C VAL A 166 -1.56 1.73 4.70
N ALA A 167 -2.18 1.77 5.87
CA ALA A 167 -1.76 1.03 7.06
C ALA A 167 -2.96 0.42 7.77
N ALA A 168 -2.79 -0.76 8.39
CA ALA A 168 -3.80 -1.33 9.27
C ALA A 168 -3.86 -0.53 10.58
N GLU A 169 -5.05 -0.29 11.12
CA GLU A 169 -5.23 0.50 12.36
C GLU A 169 -4.57 -0.15 13.58
N THR A 170 -4.60 -1.47 13.63
CA THR A 170 -4.00 -2.26 14.72
C THR A 170 -2.52 -2.56 14.48
N GLY A 171 -1.96 -2.14 13.34
CA GLY A 171 -0.58 -2.41 12.93
C GLY A 171 0.39 -1.31 13.33
N GLY A 172 1.66 -1.66 13.53
CA GLY A 172 2.71 -0.66 13.68
C GLY A 172 2.95 0.09 12.36
N ARG A 173 3.43 1.33 12.44
CA ARG A 173 3.71 2.20 11.30
C ARG A 173 4.71 1.62 10.28
N SER A 174 5.48 0.60 10.68
CA SER A 174 6.38 -0.17 9.80
C SER A 174 5.66 -1.10 8.80
N ASP A 175 4.35 -1.31 8.95
CA ASP A 175 3.54 -2.14 8.04
C ASP A 175 2.75 -1.32 7.02
N SER A 176 3.02 0.00 6.94
CA SER A 176 2.43 0.86 5.91
C SER A 176 2.98 0.52 4.53
N VAL A 177 2.10 0.55 3.53
CA VAL A 177 2.46 0.46 2.11
C VAL A 177 2.23 1.80 1.45
N ARG A 178 3.15 2.21 0.57
CA ARG A 178 3.05 3.44 -0.22
C ARG A 178 2.94 3.10 -1.70
N VAL A 179 2.03 3.78 -2.39
CA VAL A 179 1.85 3.70 -3.84
C VAL A 179 1.81 5.11 -4.39
N GLU A 180 2.63 5.37 -5.39
CA GLU A 180 2.67 6.64 -6.10
C GLU A 180 1.68 6.64 -7.27
N GLY A 181 1.16 7.82 -7.61
CA GLY A 181 0.26 7.99 -8.74
C GLY A 181 0.01 9.46 -9.08
N TYR A 182 -0.91 9.68 -10.01
CA TYR A 182 -1.33 11.02 -10.44
C TYR A 182 -2.85 11.12 -10.36
N LEU A 183 -3.36 12.25 -9.87
CA LEU A 183 -4.75 12.65 -10.08
C LEU A 183 -4.82 13.47 -11.37
N THR A 184 -5.84 13.20 -12.19
CA THR A 184 -6.01 13.82 -13.51
C THR A 184 -7.31 14.59 -13.56
N ASP A 185 -7.33 15.70 -14.31
CA ASP A 185 -8.58 16.36 -14.66
C ASP A 185 -9.35 15.55 -15.72
N GLU A 186 -10.42 14.86 -15.30
CA GLU A 186 -11.27 14.05 -16.19
C GLU A 186 -12.12 14.90 -17.17
N THR A 187 -12.12 16.23 -17.08
CA THR A 187 -12.84 17.10 -18.04
C THR A 187 -12.21 17.14 -19.45
N ILE A 188 -11.01 16.55 -19.60
CA ILE A 188 -10.19 16.60 -20.82
C ILE A 188 -10.29 15.29 -21.63
N ARG A 189 -11.14 14.35 -21.21
CA ARG A 189 -11.38 13.07 -21.89
C ARG A 189 -12.54 13.08 -22.88
#